data_AF-A0A9E5T440-F1
#
_entry.id   AF-A0A9E5T440-F1
#
_cell.length_a   1.000
_cell.length_b   1.000
_cell.length_c   1.000
_cell.angle_alpha   90.00
_cell.angle_beta   90.00
_cell.angle_gamma   90.00
#
_symmetry.space_group_name_H-M   'P 1'
#
loop_
_entity.id
_entity.type
_entity.pdbx_description
1 polymer ?
#
loop_
_entity_poly.entity_id
_entity_poly.type
_entity_poly.pdbx_seq_one_letter_code
_entity_poly.pdbx_strand_id
1 'polypeptide(L)' 'MTGHSPATKLVNVDSHNSILMREQLIREITGLERQLEQLKINDEDRDFSQQQTYREMIHSRKGMLTSLPFAPNR' A
#
# COMPACT_ATOMS: atom_id res chain seq x y z
N MET A 1 3.25 -40.26 -21.05
CA MET A 1 3.63 -38.96 -21.65
C MET A 1 3.21 -37.88 -20.68
N THR A 2 4.19 -37.22 -20.07
CA THR A 2 4.03 -36.28 -18.95
C THR A 2 3.62 -34.91 -19.47
N GLY A 3 2.59 -34.29 -18.88
CA GLY A 3 2.11 -32.97 -19.29
C GLY A 3 1.26 -32.29 -18.22
N HIS A 4 1.72 -32.28 -16.97
CA HIS A 4 1.16 -31.40 -15.95
C HIS A 4 1.72 -30.00 -16.14
N SER A 5 0.90 -29.06 -16.60
CA SER A 5 1.21 -27.63 -16.61
C SER A 5 0.59 -26.97 -15.36
N PRO A 6 1.36 -26.69 -14.29
CA PRO A 6 0.86 -25.99 -13.10
C PRO A 6 0.91 -24.45 -13.21
N ALA A 7 1.36 -23.90 -14.35
CA ALA A 7 1.70 -22.48 -14.48
C ALA A 7 0.50 -21.52 -14.32
N THR A 8 -0.72 -21.92 -14.69
CA THR A 8 -1.91 -21.05 -14.66
C THR A 8 -2.46 -20.78 -13.26
N LYS A 9 -2.21 -21.67 -12.29
CA LYS A 9 -2.76 -21.51 -10.93
C LYS A 9 -1.97 -20.51 -10.09
N LEU A 10 -0.66 -20.40 -10.33
CA LEU A 10 0.25 -19.52 -9.58
C LEU A 10 -0.06 -18.04 -9.90
N VAL A 11 -0.12 -17.68 -11.19
CA VAL A 11 -0.34 -16.29 -11.64
C VAL A 11 -1.64 -15.68 -11.11
N ASN A 12 -2.70 -16.49 -10.97
CA ASN A 12 -3.98 -16.01 -10.44
C ASN A 12 -3.94 -15.72 -8.93
N VAL A 13 -3.18 -16.51 -8.15
CA VAL A 13 -2.97 -16.29 -6.71
C VAL A 13 -2.15 -15.03 -6.48
N ASP A 14 -1.09 -14.84 -7.26
CA ASP A 14 -0.23 -13.64 -7.19
C ASP A 14 -1.01 -12.35 -7.52
N SER A 15 -1.94 -12.43 -8.46
CA SER A 15 -2.78 -11.29 -8.88
C SER A 15 -3.83 -10.94 -7.81
N HIS A 16 -4.51 -11.93 -7.25
CA HIS A 16 -5.51 -11.71 -6.19
C HIS A 16 -4.86 -11.17 -4.91
N ASN A 17 -3.68 -11.71 -4.56
CA ASN A 17 -2.92 -11.24 -3.41
C ASN A 17 -2.43 -9.79 -3.60
N SER A 18 -2.00 -9.44 -4.81
CA SER A 18 -1.58 -8.08 -5.16
C SER A 18 -2.73 -7.07 -5.06
N ILE A 19 -3.96 -7.46 -5.44
CA ILE A 19 -5.16 -6.62 -5.30
C ILE A 19 -5.48 -6.39 -3.82
N LEU A 20 -5.49 -7.45 -3.00
CA LEU A 20 -5.75 -7.33 -1.56
C LEU A 20 -4.69 -6.48 -0.86
N MET A 21 -3.40 -6.67 -1.18
CA MET A 21 -2.31 -5.84 -0.66
C MET A 21 -2.47 -4.37 -1.09
N ARG A 22 -2.86 -4.11 -2.33
CA ARG A 22 -3.14 -2.75 -2.82
C ARG A 22 -4.28 -2.10 -2.02
N GLU A 23 -5.39 -2.79 -1.81
CA GLU A 23 -6.51 -2.28 -1.03
C GLU A 23 -6.12 -1.99 0.43
N GLN A 24 -5.33 -2.87 1.04
CA GLN A 24 -4.81 -2.68 2.39
C GLN A 24 -3.90 -1.44 2.47
N LEU A 25 -2.95 -1.31 1.55
CA LEU A 25 -2.05 -0.14 1.50
C LEU A 25 -2.83 1.16 1.31
N ILE A 26 -3.87 1.18 0.48
CA ILE A 26 -4.72 2.36 0.30
C ILE A 26 -5.41 2.73 1.62
N ARG A 27 -6.01 1.76 2.33
CA ARG A 27 -6.65 2.00 3.62
C ARG A 27 -5.66 2.53 4.66
N GLU A 28 -4.46 1.97 4.72
CA GLU A 28 -3.40 2.44 5.61
C GLU A 28 -2.96 3.86 5.26
N ILE A 29 -2.72 4.16 3.97
CA ILE A 29 -2.34 5.51 3.51
C ILE A 29 -3.42 6.53 3.90
N THR A 30 -4.69 6.25 3.63
CA THR A 30 -5.80 7.14 3.97
C THR A 30 -5.92 7.35 5.48
N GLY A 31 -5.72 6.30 6.28
CA GLY A 31 -5.69 6.41 7.75
C GLY A 31 -4.57 7.33 8.24
N LEU A 32 -3.35 7.12 7.72
CA LEU A 32 -2.17 7.93 8.06
C LEU A 32 -2.32 9.39 7.62
N GLU A 33 -2.89 9.64 6.43
CA GLU A 33 -3.17 10.99 5.93
C GLU A 33 -4.16 11.73 6.85
N ARG A 34 -5.23 11.05 7.28
CA ARG A 34 -6.21 11.62 8.21
C ARG A 34 -5.63 11.87 9.61
N GLN A 35 -4.75 11.01 10.09
CA GLN A 35 -4.04 11.23 11.36
C GLN A 35 -3.09 12.42 11.27
N LEU A 36 -2.36 12.54 10.16
CA LEU A 36 -1.47 13.67 9.89
C LEU A 36 -2.25 14.99 9.78
N GLU A 37 -3.42 14.97 9.14
CA GLU A 37 -4.29 16.15 9.05
C GLU A 37 -4.79 16.58 10.43
N GLN A 38 -5.23 15.64 11.27
CA GLN A 38 -5.61 15.95 12.64
C GLN A 38 -4.45 16.52 13.46
N LEU A 39 -3.24 15.97 13.31
CA LEU A 39 -2.03 16.51 13.97
C LEU A 39 -1.72 17.95 13.54
N LYS A 40 -1.94 18.28 12.26
CA LYS A 40 -1.75 19.65 11.76
C LYS A 40 -2.79 20.63 12.29
N ILE A 41 -4.04 20.19 12.46
CA ILE A 41 -5.13 21.04 12.96
C ILE A 41 -4.93 21.37 14.45
N ASN A 42 -4.32 20.47 15.22
CA ASN A 42 -4.11 20.68 16.66
C ASN A 42 -2.96 21.66 16.98
N ASP A 43 -2.27 22.22 15.98
CA ASP A 43 -1.28 23.32 16.07
C ASP A 43 -0.32 23.23 17.27
N GLU A 44 0.08 22.02 17.65
CA GLU A 44 1.16 21.82 18.61
C GLU A 44 2.46 21.73 17.79
N ASP A 45 3.19 22.85 17.74
CA ASP A 45 4.56 22.99 17.22
C ASP A 45 5.51 21.86 17.69
N ARG A 46 5.14 21.14 18.75
CA ARG A 46 5.84 19.98 19.30
C ARG A 46 5.89 18.74 18.43
N ASP A 47 4.95 18.55 17.50
CA ASP A 47 4.83 17.27 16.81
C ASP A 47 5.44 17.22 15.40
N PHE A 48 6.30 18.17 15.02
CA PHE A 48 6.99 18.12 13.71
C PHE A 48 7.71 16.79 13.45
N SER A 49 8.38 16.22 14.46
CA SER A 49 9.03 14.91 14.37
C SER A 49 8.02 13.79 14.09
N GLN A 50 6.86 13.85 14.74
CA GLN A 50 5.80 12.87 14.56
C GLN A 50 5.10 13.05 13.20
N GLN A 51 4.81 14.28 12.79
CA GLN A 51 4.30 14.62 11.46
C GLN A 51 5.27 14.15 10.36
N GLN A 52 6.57 14.36 10.53
CA GLN A 52 7.59 13.86 9.60
C GLN A 52 7.55 12.34 9.51
N THR A 53 7.46 11.65 10.65
CA THR A 53 7.34 10.18 10.69
C THR A 53 6.10 9.69 9.91
N TYR A 54 4.94 10.34 10.08
CA TYR A 54 3.74 10.03 9.31
C TYR A 54 3.94 10.25 7.80
N ARG A 55 4.61 11.33 7.40
CA ARG A 55 4.93 11.61 5.98
C ARG A 55 5.83 10.52 5.38
N GLU A 56 6.84 10.06 6.11
CA GLU A 56 7.72 8.98 5.65
C GLU A 56 6.97 7.64 5.53
N MET A 57 6.12 7.32 6.50
CA MET A 57 5.27 6.12 6.45
C MET A 57 4.30 6.12 5.26
N ILE A 58 3.69 7.27 4.97
CA ILE A 58 2.82 7.46 3.80
C ILE A 58 3.63 7.30 2.51
N HIS A 59 4.80 7.95 2.44
CA HIS A 59 5.66 7.88 1.26
C HIS A 59 6.14 6.45 0.98
N SER A 60 6.56 5.71 2.01
CA SER A 60 6.94 4.30 1.91
C SER A 60 5.80 3.43 1.37
N ARG A 61 4.59 3.57 1.92
CA ARG A 61 3.41 2.79 1.49
C ARG A 61 2.96 3.15 0.07
N LYS A 62 3.05 4.42 -0.32
CA LYS A 62 2.84 4.85 -1.72
C LYS A 62 3.88 4.22 -2.64
N GLY A 63 5.16 4.19 -2.24
CA GLY A 63 6.22 3.49 -2.97
C GLY A 63 5.91 2.01 -3.18
N MET A 64 5.48 1.31 -2.11
CA MET A 64 5.05 -0.09 -2.18
C MET A 64 3.85 -0.27 -3.12
N LEU A 65 2.84 0.59 -3.04
CA LEU A 65 1.67 0.56 -3.92
C LEU A 65 2.05 0.74 -5.39
N THR A 66 3.04 1.59 -5.67
CA THR A 66 3.56 1.83 -7.03
C THR A 66 4.42 0.68 -7.53
N SER A 67 5.09 -0.04 -6.61
CA SER A 67 5.90 -1.23 -6.91
C SER A 67 5.07 -2.50 -7.08
N LEU A 68 3.82 -2.52 -6.61
CA LEU A 68 2.94 -3.66 -6.82
C LEU A 68 2.63 -3.81 -8.31
N PRO A 69 2.69 -5.03 -8.87
CA PRO A 69 2.37 -5.25 -10.26
C PRO A 69 0.93 -4.80 -10.49
N PHE A 70 0.75 -3.79 -11.35
CA PHE A 70 -0.53 -3.55 -11.97
C PHE A 70 -0.80 -4.78 -12.83
N ALA A 71 -1.58 -5.74 -12.33
CA ALA A 71 -2.07 -6.83 -13.17
C ALA A 71 -2.88 -6.18 -14.29
N PRO A 72 -2.38 -6.07 -15.52
CA PRO A 72 -3.15 -5.58 -16.64
C PRO A 72 -3.85 -6.82 -17.18
N ASN A 73 -4.91 -7.27 -16.51
CA ASN A 73 -5.84 -8.18 -17.17
C ASN A 73 -6.77 -7.32 -18.01
N ARG A 74 -6.45 -7.31 -19.30
CA ARG A 74 -7.24 -6.80 -20.42
C ARG A 74 -8.58 -7.51 -20.51
#